data_AF-A0AAV5WPN1-F1
#
_entry.id   AF-A0AAV5WPN1-F1
#
_cell.length_a   1.000
_cell.length_b   1.000
_cell.length_c   1.000
_cell.angle_alpha   90.00
_cell.angle_beta   90.00
_cell.angle_gamma   90.00
#
_symmetry.space_group_name_H-M   'P 1'
#
loop_
_entity.id
_entity.type
_entity.pdbx_description
1 polymer ?
#
loop_
_entity_poly.entity_id
_entity_poly.type
_entity_poly.pdbx_seq_one_letter_code
_entity_poly.pdbx_strand_id
1 'polypeptide(L)'
;STIKICALALAVIYVCFIWNSYQIQCMDGAKVVFNNLDNGTHSVAHSLNDMIAHIVDKESRSFLPQFLYPDRRLSEVELVIGIPTVRRQNASYLISTLSELFEKAYVEDLNKIRIVVMISENPDKHPLFMKNLISELRKNFQDRFDSQILQIFIPPKQWFPLDLDSMQPTLGDAPSRMFWRTKQSLDYAYLMSYSAKQGKYYLQLEDDIIAAKDYTNIILRIVKNPGWFLMELSNLGFIGKLIHSYDIPLLAVHILSHYKYKPVDWLLDDYLRTRFCRPDRDWNHCMQEIAKYRLKPNRSLFQHIGYFSSLPGKIQRLKDSAFSSDARKTR
;
A
#
# COMPACT_ATOMS: atom_id res chain seq x y z
N SER A 1 -34.97 0.64 -48.75
CA SER A 1 -34.90 -0.42 -47.73
C SER A 1 -33.45 -0.84 -47.54
N THR A 2 -32.87 -0.36 -46.43
CA THR A 2 -31.77 -0.99 -45.67
C THR A 2 -30.46 -1.31 -46.41
N ILE A 3 -29.60 -0.30 -46.55
CA ILE A 3 -28.15 -0.49 -46.68
C ILE A 3 -27.53 -0.24 -45.30
N LYS A 4 -27.20 -1.34 -44.61
CA LYS A 4 -26.26 -1.36 -43.49
C LYS A 4 -24.84 -1.34 -44.05
N ILE A 5 -23.91 -0.87 -43.22
CA ILE A 5 -22.45 -0.77 -43.40
C ILE A 5 -22.00 0.64 -43.82
N CYS A 6 -21.76 1.49 -42.82
CA CYS A 6 -20.49 2.23 -42.67
C CYS A 6 -20.52 3.12 -41.41
N ALA A 7 -19.39 3.11 -40.69
CA ALA A 7 -18.94 4.13 -39.74
C ALA A 7 -19.72 4.31 -38.41
N LEU A 8 -19.43 3.45 -37.43
CA LEU A 8 -19.60 3.80 -36.01
C LEU A 8 -18.38 3.34 -35.20
N ALA A 9 -17.24 3.94 -35.53
CA ALA A 9 -16.02 3.92 -34.73
C ALA A 9 -15.23 5.18 -35.10
N LEU A 10 -15.55 6.32 -34.45
CA LEU A 10 -14.74 7.56 -34.32
C LEU A 10 -15.63 8.77 -33.92
N ALA A 11 -16.35 8.71 -32.80
CA ALA A 11 -17.10 9.87 -32.29
C ALA A 11 -17.28 9.89 -30.76
N VAL A 12 -16.23 9.56 -29.99
CA VAL A 12 -16.23 9.77 -28.51
C VAL A 12 -15.06 10.65 -28.04
N ILE A 13 -14.19 11.10 -28.95
CA ILE A 13 -13.11 12.02 -28.61
C ILE A 13 -13.29 13.30 -29.42
N TYR A 14 -14.35 14.09 -29.16
CA TYR A 14 -14.42 15.48 -29.62
C TYR A 14 -15.60 16.27 -28.99
N VAL A 15 -15.80 16.21 -27.68
CA VAL A 15 -16.61 17.22 -26.97
C VAL A 15 -15.96 17.54 -25.63
N CYS A 16 -14.86 18.28 -25.65
CA CYS A 16 -14.34 18.97 -24.48
C CYS A 16 -13.38 20.09 -24.90
N PHE A 17 -13.82 21.02 -25.75
CA PHE A 17 -13.22 22.35 -25.87
C PHE A 17 -14.24 23.31 -26.48
N ILE A 18 -14.80 24.19 -25.65
CA ILE A 18 -14.94 25.64 -25.85
C ILE A 18 -15.83 26.21 -24.70
N TRP A 19 -15.28 27.22 -24.03
CA TRP A 19 -15.81 28.07 -22.96
C TRP A 19 -17.20 28.67 -23.28
N ASN A 20 -18.17 28.63 -22.37
CA ASN A 20 -18.60 29.78 -21.54
C ASN A 20 -19.90 29.47 -20.75
N SER A 21 -19.90 29.88 -19.48
CA SER A 21 -21.05 30.25 -18.63
C SER A 21 -22.35 29.47 -18.81
N TYR A 22 -22.66 28.54 -17.89
CA TYR A 22 -23.95 28.33 -17.21
C TYR A 22 -23.88 27.01 -16.42
N GLN A 23 -24.47 27.00 -15.23
CA GLN A 23 -24.48 25.89 -14.26
C GLN A 23 -24.79 24.53 -14.91
N ILE A 24 -23.91 23.54 -14.72
CA ILE A 24 -24.23 22.14 -15.03
C ILE A 24 -24.53 21.41 -13.72
N GLN A 25 -25.81 21.17 -13.52
CA GLN A 25 -26.35 20.15 -12.63
C GLN A 25 -25.97 18.79 -13.26
N CYS A 26 -25.05 18.04 -12.67
CA CYS A 26 -24.75 16.67 -13.09
C CYS A 26 -25.97 15.78 -12.80
N MET A 27 -26.89 15.68 -13.76
CA MET A 27 -27.99 14.73 -13.72
C MET A 27 -27.50 13.31 -13.97
N ASP A 28 -28.12 12.37 -13.26
CA ASP A 28 -27.93 10.92 -13.20
C ASP A 28 -27.90 10.19 -14.57
N GLY A 29 -26.83 10.37 -15.36
CA GLY A 29 -26.64 9.70 -16.66
C GLY A 29 -25.57 8.59 -16.67
N ALA A 30 -24.75 8.48 -15.62
CA ALA A 30 -23.65 7.49 -15.56
C ALA A 30 -24.07 6.11 -15.00
N LYS A 31 -25.38 5.87 -14.81
CA LYS A 31 -25.93 4.63 -14.22
C LYS A 31 -26.52 3.64 -15.23
N VAL A 32 -26.43 3.88 -16.55
CA VAL A 32 -27.15 3.07 -17.54
C VAL A 32 -26.24 2.19 -18.42
N VAL A 33 -24.91 2.29 -18.33
CA VAL A 33 -24.01 1.49 -19.18
C VAL A 33 -23.71 0.09 -18.64
N PHE A 34 -24.11 -0.26 -17.40
CA PHE A 34 -23.86 -1.58 -16.82
C PHE A 34 -25.10 -2.48 -16.63
N ASN A 35 -26.31 -2.01 -16.96
CA ASN A 35 -27.54 -2.76 -16.68
C ASN A 35 -28.16 -3.50 -17.89
N ASN A 36 -27.48 -3.56 -19.05
CA ASN A 36 -28.01 -4.23 -20.25
C ASN A 36 -26.99 -5.19 -20.91
N LEU A 37 -26.35 -6.04 -20.10
CA LEU A 37 -25.60 -7.21 -20.59
C LEU A 37 -26.26 -8.52 -20.15
N ASP A 38 -27.59 -8.58 -20.14
CA ASP A 38 -28.35 -9.83 -20.04
C ASP A 38 -29.19 -9.98 -21.30
N ASN A 39 -28.55 -10.47 -22.36
CA ASN A 39 -29.19 -11.22 -23.44
C ASN A 39 -28.12 -11.89 -24.32
N GLY A 40 -27.67 -13.06 -23.87
CA GLY A 40 -27.10 -14.12 -24.71
C GLY A 40 -25.93 -13.76 -25.64
N THR A 41 -24.72 -13.61 -25.09
CA THR A 41 -23.44 -13.86 -25.77
C THR A 41 -22.36 -13.99 -24.70
N HIS A 42 -21.44 -14.97 -24.85
CA HIS A 42 -20.30 -15.19 -23.95
C HIS A 42 -19.73 -13.89 -23.37
N SER A 43 -19.91 -13.68 -22.07
CA SER A 43 -19.27 -12.60 -21.33
C SER A 43 -17.75 -12.80 -21.40
N VAL A 44 -17.05 -11.92 -22.12
CA VAL A 44 -15.58 -11.81 -22.08
C VAL A 44 -15.16 -10.82 -20.98
N ALA A 45 -16.01 -10.62 -19.97
CA ALA A 45 -15.65 -9.82 -18.81
C ALA A 45 -15.14 -10.77 -17.72
N HIS A 46 -13.86 -11.16 -17.81
CA HIS A 46 -13.12 -11.42 -16.58
C HIS A 46 -13.03 -10.08 -15.84
N SER A 47 -13.95 -9.88 -14.91
CA SER A 47 -13.96 -8.73 -14.02
C SER A 47 -12.76 -8.82 -13.06
N LEU A 48 -12.38 -7.70 -12.43
CA LEU A 48 -11.42 -7.73 -11.31
C LEU A 48 -11.87 -8.76 -10.23
N ASN A 49 -13.18 -9.03 -10.17
CA ASN A 49 -13.77 -10.02 -9.29
C ASN A 49 -13.33 -11.46 -9.61
N ASP A 50 -13.03 -11.79 -10.87
CA ASP A 50 -12.55 -13.11 -11.25
C ASP A 50 -11.07 -13.31 -10.86
N MET A 51 -10.26 -12.25 -10.91
CA MET A 51 -8.87 -12.27 -10.43
C MET A 51 -8.78 -12.41 -8.91
N ILE A 52 -9.83 -12.00 -8.21
CA ILE A 52 -9.92 -12.02 -6.75
C ILE A 52 -11.18 -12.79 -6.32
N ALA A 53 -11.46 -13.92 -6.99
CA ALA A 53 -12.69 -14.69 -6.79
C ALA A 53 -12.93 -15.08 -5.32
N HIS A 54 -11.87 -15.31 -4.55
CA HIS A 54 -11.94 -15.59 -3.11
C HIS A 54 -12.46 -14.41 -2.26
N ILE A 55 -12.35 -13.16 -2.75
CA ILE A 55 -12.80 -11.93 -2.08
C ILE A 55 -14.20 -11.54 -2.57
N VAL A 56 -14.53 -11.77 -3.84
CA VAL A 56 -15.76 -11.22 -4.43
C VAL A 56 -16.98 -12.13 -4.30
N ASP A 57 -16.81 -13.43 -4.07
CA ASP A 57 -17.93 -14.35 -3.84
C ASP A 57 -18.67 -14.10 -2.50
N LYS A 58 -18.23 -13.09 -1.73
CA LYS A 58 -18.83 -12.67 -0.47
C LYS A 58 -18.95 -11.15 -0.48
N GLU A 59 -20.16 -10.63 -0.70
CA GLU A 59 -20.67 -9.26 -0.44
C GLU A 59 -19.68 -8.06 -0.45
N SER A 60 -20.13 -6.88 -0.86
CA SER A 60 -19.39 -5.59 -0.83
C SER A 60 -18.69 -5.24 0.52
N ARG A 61 -18.99 -5.96 1.61
CA ARG A 61 -18.33 -5.91 2.92
C ARG A 61 -16.92 -6.50 2.97
N SER A 62 -16.49 -7.32 2.00
CA SER A 62 -15.15 -7.94 1.99
C SER A 62 -13.99 -6.94 1.76
N PHE A 63 -14.31 -5.69 1.43
CA PHE A 63 -13.34 -4.60 1.26
C PHE A 63 -13.39 -3.57 2.40
N LEU A 64 -14.34 -3.71 3.33
CA LEU A 64 -14.49 -2.79 4.47
C LEU A 64 -13.75 -3.36 5.68
N PRO A 65 -13.01 -2.54 6.45
CA PRO A 65 -12.41 -2.99 7.68
C PRO A 65 -13.44 -3.58 8.64
N GLN A 66 -13.10 -4.69 9.29
CA GLN A 66 -13.94 -5.27 10.34
C GLN A 66 -13.95 -4.39 11.60
N PHE A 67 -12.88 -3.65 11.82
CA PHE A 67 -12.75 -2.68 12.91
C PHE A 67 -12.04 -1.44 12.39
N LEU A 68 -12.47 -0.28 12.85
CA LEU A 68 -11.88 1.01 12.52
C LEU A 68 -11.86 1.92 13.75
N TYR A 69 -10.72 2.57 14.00
CA TYR A 69 -10.61 3.57 15.06
C TYR A 69 -9.63 4.71 14.72
N PRO A 70 -10.02 5.98 14.89
CA PRO A 70 -11.39 6.42 15.13
C PRO A 70 -12.26 6.14 13.88
N ASP A 71 -13.49 5.67 14.10
CA ASP A 71 -14.47 5.46 13.03
C ASP A 71 -15.17 6.78 12.72
N ARG A 72 -14.50 7.62 11.92
CA ARG A 72 -15.01 8.92 11.47
C ARG A 72 -14.38 9.30 10.15
N ARG A 73 -15.04 10.22 9.44
CA ARG A 73 -14.48 10.83 8.23
C ARG A 73 -13.20 11.58 8.59
N LEU A 74 -12.12 11.25 7.90
CA LEU A 74 -10.83 11.90 8.05
C LEU A 74 -10.60 12.92 6.93
N SER A 75 -9.85 13.98 7.23
CA SER A 75 -9.36 14.93 6.22
C SER A 75 -8.32 14.29 5.31
N GLU A 76 -8.20 14.76 4.08
CA GLU A 76 -7.05 14.39 3.24
C GLU A 76 -5.76 15.04 3.79
N VAL A 77 -4.64 14.32 3.72
CA VAL A 77 -3.32 14.78 4.16
C VAL A 77 -2.32 14.79 2.99
N GLU A 78 -1.12 15.35 3.17
CA GLU A 78 -0.09 15.27 2.11
C GLU A 78 0.51 13.86 2.05
N LEU A 79 0.87 13.28 3.20
CA LEU A 79 1.58 12.01 3.29
C LEU A 79 0.83 11.02 4.19
N VAL A 80 0.49 9.85 3.64
CA VAL A 80 -0.03 8.71 4.40
C VAL A 80 1.09 7.70 4.61
N ILE A 81 1.29 7.26 5.85
CA ILE A 81 2.29 6.29 6.25
C ILE A 81 1.56 5.01 6.68
N GLY A 82 1.65 3.97 5.87
CA GLY A 82 1.04 2.68 6.15
C GLY A 82 1.97 1.77 6.94
N ILE A 83 1.48 1.21 8.06
CA ILE A 83 2.22 0.26 8.91
C ILE A 83 1.34 -0.96 9.21
N PRO A 84 1.65 -2.15 8.68
CA PRO A 84 1.02 -3.39 9.11
C PRO A 84 1.73 -3.93 10.36
N THR A 85 0.96 -4.52 11.26
CA THR A 85 1.49 -5.24 12.43
C THR A 85 0.89 -6.63 12.53
N VAL A 86 1.70 -7.58 13.00
CA VAL A 86 1.31 -8.96 13.26
C VAL A 86 1.79 -9.37 14.65
N ARG A 87 1.10 -10.32 15.25
CA ARG A 87 1.44 -10.88 16.55
C ARG A 87 2.74 -11.69 16.43
N ARG A 88 3.72 -11.36 17.28
CA ARG A 88 4.93 -12.17 17.48
C ARG A 88 4.87 -12.81 18.87
N GLN A 89 5.52 -13.96 19.05
CA GLN A 89 5.49 -14.67 20.34
C GLN A 89 6.28 -13.94 21.45
N ASN A 90 7.42 -13.36 21.10
CA ASN A 90 8.42 -12.90 22.08
C ASN A 90 8.74 -11.40 21.98
N ALA A 91 7.99 -10.64 21.17
CA ALA A 91 8.26 -9.21 20.98
C ALA A 91 7.00 -8.45 20.53
N SER A 92 6.95 -7.17 20.86
CA SER A 92 6.01 -6.20 20.31
C SER A 92 6.79 -4.92 20.00
N TYR A 93 6.78 -4.50 18.73
CA TYR A 93 7.60 -3.37 18.26
C TYR A 93 6.77 -2.13 17.91
N LEU A 94 5.46 -2.30 17.68
CA LEU A 94 4.61 -1.24 17.16
C LEU A 94 4.61 0.02 18.05
N ILE A 95 4.49 -0.13 19.37
CA ILE A 95 4.46 1.03 20.28
C ILE A 95 5.78 1.81 20.20
N SER A 96 6.93 1.12 20.25
CA SER A 96 8.23 1.78 20.10
C SER A 96 8.40 2.45 18.74
N THR A 97 7.96 1.79 17.66
CA THR A 97 8.02 2.32 16.30
C THR A 97 7.16 3.58 16.14
N LEU A 98 5.94 3.58 16.67
CA LEU A 98 5.07 4.76 16.65
C LEU A 98 5.64 5.90 17.48
N SER A 99 6.15 5.62 18.68
CA SER A 99 6.83 6.63 19.51
C SER A 99 8.00 7.27 18.76
N GLU A 100 8.85 6.46 18.14
CA GLU A 100 9.99 6.93 17.34
C GLU A 100 9.53 7.78 16.14
N LEU A 101 8.51 7.32 15.41
CA LEU A 101 7.98 8.06 14.26
C LEU A 101 7.35 9.41 14.65
N PHE A 102 6.70 9.50 15.82
CA PHE A 102 6.16 10.78 16.29
C PHE A 102 7.24 11.68 16.88
N GLU A 103 8.23 11.13 17.58
CA GLU A 103 9.34 11.91 18.16
C GLU A 103 10.27 12.48 17.08
N LYS A 104 10.55 11.70 16.03
CA LYS A 104 11.44 12.11 14.93
C LYS A 104 10.72 12.85 13.81
N ALA A 105 9.39 12.98 13.86
CA ALA A 105 8.65 13.82 12.92
C ALA A 105 8.97 15.30 13.17
N TYR A 106 9.05 16.07 12.08
CA TYR A 106 9.13 17.52 12.17
C TYR A 106 7.79 18.08 12.63
N VAL A 107 7.78 18.87 13.71
CA VAL A 107 6.56 19.24 14.44
C VAL A 107 5.57 20.02 13.58
N GLU A 108 6.05 20.87 12.68
CA GLU A 108 5.25 21.69 11.77
C GLU A 108 4.62 20.88 10.62
N ASP A 109 5.03 19.62 10.44
CA ASP A 109 4.49 18.73 9.42
C ASP A 109 3.47 17.74 9.98
N LEU A 110 3.24 17.69 11.31
CA LEU A 110 2.32 16.74 11.93
C LEU A 110 0.89 16.82 11.37
N ASN A 111 0.42 18.03 11.04
CA ASN A 111 -0.91 18.22 10.43
C ASN A 111 -0.99 17.85 8.94
N LYS A 112 0.14 17.54 8.30
CA LYS A 112 0.24 17.13 6.88
C LYS A 112 0.41 15.63 6.71
N ILE A 113 0.54 14.87 7.80
CA ILE A 113 0.76 13.44 7.76
C ILE A 113 -0.39 12.67 8.42
N ARG A 114 -0.50 11.39 8.05
CA ARG A 114 -1.30 10.41 8.79
C ARG A 114 -0.58 9.07 8.82
N ILE A 115 -0.47 8.49 10.00
CA ILE A 115 -0.05 7.10 10.18
C ILE A 115 -1.29 6.22 10.24
N VAL A 116 -1.38 5.25 9.33
CA VAL A 116 -2.45 4.27 9.27
C VAL A 116 -1.87 2.91 9.64
N VAL A 117 -2.31 2.35 10.77
CA VAL A 117 -1.86 1.06 11.27
C VAL A 117 -2.90 -0.02 10.96
N MET A 118 -2.48 -1.06 10.24
CA MET A 118 -3.29 -2.25 10.02
C MET A 118 -2.88 -3.36 10.99
N ILE A 119 -3.80 -3.75 11.87
CA ILE A 119 -3.60 -4.93 12.74
C ILE A 119 -3.99 -6.17 11.93
N SER A 120 -3.01 -6.82 11.30
CA SER A 120 -3.22 -7.93 10.38
C SER A 120 -3.19 -9.29 11.07
N GLU A 121 -4.11 -9.48 12.00
CA GLU A 121 -4.29 -10.74 12.73
C GLU A 121 -5.70 -11.30 12.52
N ASN A 122 -5.83 -12.63 12.61
CA ASN A 122 -7.14 -13.26 12.50
C ASN A 122 -7.93 -13.04 13.81
N PRO A 123 -9.08 -12.35 13.74
CA PRO A 123 -9.82 -11.97 14.93
C PRO A 123 -10.46 -13.14 15.66
N ASP A 124 -10.74 -14.22 14.94
CA ASP A 124 -11.29 -15.46 15.50
C ASP A 124 -10.17 -16.25 16.23
N LYS A 125 -8.91 -16.17 15.77
CA LYS A 125 -7.76 -16.88 16.38
C LYS A 125 -7.17 -16.11 17.57
N HIS A 126 -7.10 -14.78 17.51
CA HIS A 126 -6.37 -13.96 18.49
C HIS A 126 -7.14 -12.73 19.03
N PRO A 127 -8.39 -12.89 19.53
CA PRO A 127 -9.22 -11.77 19.99
C PRO A 127 -8.59 -10.97 21.14
N LEU A 128 -7.98 -11.65 22.11
CA LEU A 128 -7.36 -11.00 23.28
C LEU A 128 -6.15 -10.16 22.90
N PHE A 129 -5.32 -10.64 21.96
CA PHE A 129 -4.15 -9.89 21.50
C PHE A 129 -4.57 -8.54 20.90
N MET A 130 -5.52 -8.54 19.97
CA MET A 130 -5.94 -7.29 19.33
C MET A 130 -6.63 -6.36 20.35
N LYS A 131 -7.47 -6.89 21.25
CA LYS A 131 -8.11 -6.08 22.29
C LYS A 131 -7.07 -5.39 23.17
N ASN A 132 -6.04 -6.13 23.60
CA ASN A 132 -4.96 -5.59 24.41
C ASN A 132 -4.13 -4.56 23.63
N LEU A 133 -3.76 -4.87 22.38
CA LEU A 133 -3.01 -3.95 21.53
C LEU A 133 -3.77 -2.64 21.26
N ILE A 134 -5.07 -2.71 20.96
CA ILE A 134 -5.93 -1.53 20.78
C ILE A 134 -5.99 -0.71 22.08
N SER A 135 -6.14 -1.38 23.23
CA SER A 135 -6.14 -0.71 24.54
C SER A 135 -4.82 0.01 24.81
N GLU A 136 -3.68 -0.65 24.54
CA GLU A 136 -2.35 -0.06 24.69
C GLU A 136 -2.13 1.12 23.73
N LEU A 137 -2.52 0.98 22.46
CA LEU A 137 -2.42 2.07 21.48
C LEU A 137 -3.22 3.29 21.93
N ARG A 138 -4.45 3.10 22.40
CA ARG A 138 -5.28 4.18 22.92
C ARG A 138 -4.67 4.82 24.16
N LYS A 139 -4.15 4.01 25.09
CA LYS A 139 -3.49 4.51 26.30
C LYS A 139 -2.27 5.40 25.98
N ASN A 140 -1.46 5.02 24.99
CA ASN A 140 -0.21 5.71 24.67
C ASN A 140 -0.37 6.88 23.67
N PHE A 141 -1.40 6.85 22.81
CA PHE A 141 -1.51 7.75 21.65
C PHE A 141 -2.91 8.37 21.48
N GLN A 142 -3.71 8.51 22.55
CA GLN A 142 -5.07 9.06 22.46
C GLN A 142 -5.09 10.43 21.78
N ASP A 143 -4.16 11.31 22.13
CA ASP A 143 -3.95 12.62 21.53
C ASP A 143 -3.65 12.57 20.03
N ARG A 144 -2.94 11.53 19.55
CA ARG A 144 -2.67 11.28 18.12
C ARG A 144 -3.93 10.82 17.37
N PHE A 145 -4.79 10.02 18.00
CA PHE A 145 -6.09 9.66 17.43
C PHE A 145 -7.03 10.86 17.38
N ASP A 146 -7.06 11.66 18.45
CA ASP A 146 -7.93 12.83 18.57
C ASP A 146 -7.59 13.89 17.52
N SER A 147 -6.30 14.11 17.26
CA SER A 147 -5.77 14.99 16.20
C SER A 147 -5.80 14.40 14.77
N GLN A 148 -6.34 13.19 14.59
CA GLN A 148 -6.50 12.51 13.28
C GLN A 148 -5.18 12.14 12.57
N ILE A 149 -4.05 12.18 13.27
CA ILE A 149 -2.74 11.81 12.70
C ILE A 149 -2.43 10.32 12.87
N LEU A 150 -3.16 9.62 13.75
CA LEU A 150 -3.12 8.16 13.87
C LEU A 150 -4.51 7.57 13.59
N GLN A 151 -4.55 6.50 12.80
CA GLN A 151 -5.71 5.66 12.59
C GLN A 151 -5.29 4.21 12.65
N ILE A 152 -6.15 3.35 13.23
CA ILE A 152 -5.95 1.90 13.25
C ILE A 152 -7.16 1.20 12.64
N PHE A 153 -6.94 0.07 11.98
CA PHE A 153 -8.02 -0.77 11.49
C PHE A 153 -7.63 -2.26 11.50
N ILE A 154 -8.63 -3.14 11.44
CA ILE A 154 -8.46 -4.59 11.24
C ILE A 154 -9.08 -4.95 9.89
N PRO A 155 -8.35 -5.60 8.98
CA PRO A 155 -8.91 -6.03 7.70
C PRO A 155 -9.98 -7.12 7.90
N PRO A 156 -10.95 -7.25 7.00
CA PRO A 156 -11.94 -8.32 7.07
C PRO A 156 -11.25 -9.67 6.86
N LYS A 157 -11.65 -10.69 7.63
CA LYS A 157 -11.08 -12.05 7.48
C LYS A 157 -11.24 -12.63 6.08
N GLN A 158 -12.27 -12.20 5.35
CA GLN A 158 -12.57 -12.58 3.97
C GLN A 158 -11.53 -12.08 2.96
N TRP A 159 -10.74 -11.06 3.32
CA TRP A 159 -9.63 -10.61 2.50
C TRP A 159 -8.59 -11.70 2.27
N PHE A 160 -8.39 -12.57 3.26
CA PHE A 160 -7.40 -13.63 3.17
C PHE A 160 -8.01 -14.89 2.55
N PRO A 161 -7.31 -15.53 1.60
CA PRO A 161 -7.74 -16.82 1.03
C PRO A 161 -7.88 -17.90 2.12
N LEU A 162 -8.90 -18.75 1.99
CA LEU A 162 -9.11 -19.87 2.92
C LEU A 162 -7.96 -20.89 2.88
N ASP A 163 -7.29 -21.01 1.74
CA ASP A 163 -6.15 -21.89 1.49
C ASP A 163 -4.80 -21.27 1.88
N LEU A 164 -4.78 -20.08 2.52
CA LEU A 164 -3.53 -19.38 2.84
C LEU A 164 -2.55 -20.24 3.67
N ASP A 165 -3.06 -20.96 4.66
CA ASP A 165 -2.27 -21.84 5.54
C ASP A 165 -1.74 -23.10 4.80
N SER A 166 -2.31 -23.47 3.64
CA SER A 166 -2.02 -24.70 2.90
C SER A 166 -1.55 -24.48 1.46
N MET A 167 -1.15 -23.26 1.11
CA MET A 167 -0.67 -22.95 -0.24
C MET A 167 0.60 -23.75 -0.58
N GLN A 168 0.64 -24.24 -1.82
CA GLN A 168 1.78 -24.99 -2.34
C GLN A 168 3.04 -24.11 -2.37
N PRO A 169 4.14 -24.53 -1.70
CA PRO A 169 5.38 -23.78 -1.73
C PRO A 169 5.98 -23.70 -3.13
N THR A 170 6.56 -22.56 -3.47
CA THR A 170 7.29 -22.33 -4.72
C THR A 170 8.66 -21.73 -4.42
N LEU A 171 9.50 -21.54 -5.45
CA LEU A 171 10.84 -20.94 -5.32
C LEU A 171 11.79 -21.71 -4.37
N GLY A 172 11.51 -22.98 -4.07
CA GLY A 172 12.27 -23.78 -3.11
C GLY A 172 12.00 -23.41 -1.65
N ASP A 173 10.91 -22.70 -1.36
CA ASP A 173 10.57 -22.25 -0.02
C ASP A 173 10.06 -23.38 0.88
N ALA A 174 10.37 -23.27 2.18
CA ALA A 174 9.63 -24.01 3.20
C ALA A 174 8.18 -23.51 3.29
N PRO A 175 7.21 -24.35 3.70
CA PRO A 175 5.81 -23.95 3.84
C PRO A 175 5.58 -22.70 4.70
N SER A 176 6.35 -22.54 5.79
CA SER A 176 6.27 -21.35 6.63
C SER A 176 6.69 -20.08 5.89
N ARG A 177 7.75 -20.13 5.08
CA ARG A 177 8.18 -18.99 4.27
C ARG A 177 7.15 -18.67 3.19
N MET A 178 6.59 -19.69 2.54
CA MET A 178 5.50 -19.54 1.57
C MET A 178 4.31 -18.79 2.19
N PHE A 179 3.85 -19.22 3.36
CA PHE A 179 2.77 -18.56 4.10
C PHE A 179 3.10 -17.08 4.35
N TRP A 180 4.25 -16.79 4.98
CA TRP A 180 4.56 -15.42 5.40
C TRP A 180 4.79 -14.45 4.23
N ARG A 181 5.46 -14.87 3.15
CA ARG A 181 5.63 -13.99 1.97
C ARG A 181 4.31 -13.71 1.25
N THR A 182 3.42 -14.69 1.23
CA THR A 182 2.09 -14.59 0.62
C THR A 182 1.20 -13.67 1.46
N LYS A 183 1.18 -13.88 2.78
CA LYS A 183 0.45 -13.04 3.73
C LYS A 183 0.95 -11.59 3.68
N GLN A 184 2.26 -11.35 3.68
CA GLN A 184 2.82 -9.99 3.60
C GLN A 184 2.37 -9.25 2.33
N SER A 185 2.33 -9.95 1.19
CA SER A 185 1.85 -9.37 -0.07
C SER A 185 0.37 -8.97 0.01
N LEU A 186 -0.47 -9.81 0.60
CA LEU A 186 -1.88 -9.51 0.85
C LEU A 186 -2.08 -8.36 1.85
N ASP A 187 -1.27 -8.33 2.90
CA ASP A 187 -1.28 -7.27 3.93
C ASP A 187 -0.99 -5.91 3.28
N TYR A 188 0.08 -5.83 2.49
CA TYR A 188 0.48 -4.58 1.84
C TYR A 188 -0.55 -4.14 0.82
N ALA A 189 -1.07 -5.07 0.00
CA ALA A 189 -2.10 -4.73 -0.98
C ALA A 189 -3.36 -4.15 -0.34
N TYR A 190 -3.82 -4.70 0.79
CA TYR A 190 -4.98 -4.16 1.50
C TYR A 190 -4.71 -2.77 2.05
N LEU A 191 -3.60 -2.63 2.79
CA LEU A 191 -3.24 -1.38 3.46
C LEU A 191 -3.01 -0.25 2.46
N MET A 192 -2.34 -0.54 1.34
CA MET A 192 -2.17 0.37 0.22
C MET A 192 -3.53 0.80 -0.36
N SER A 193 -4.39 -0.17 -0.67
CA SER A 193 -5.71 0.09 -1.26
C SER A 193 -6.60 0.93 -0.33
N TYR A 194 -6.59 0.62 0.97
CA TYR A 194 -7.31 1.35 2.00
C TYR A 194 -6.83 2.81 2.14
N SER A 195 -5.53 3.03 1.96
CA SER A 195 -4.87 4.32 2.16
C SER A 195 -4.84 5.21 0.92
N ALA A 196 -5.06 4.65 -0.28
CA ALA A 196 -4.84 5.31 -1.58
C ALA A 196 -5.61 6.62 -1.79
N LYS A 197 -6.72 6.85 -1.07
CA LYS A 197 -7.54 8.07 -1.18
C LYS A 197 -7.39 9.03 0.01
N GLN A 198 -6.47 8.75 0.93
CA GLN A 198 -6.34 9.51 2.18
C GLN A 198 -5.28 10.62 2.12
N GLY A 199 -4.45 10.64 1.08
CA GLY A 199 -3.48 11.70 0.86
C GLY A 199 -2.80 11.62 -0.50
N LYS A 200 -1.91 12.58 -0.78
CA LYS A 200 -1.24 12.72 -2.09
C LYS A 200 -0.13 11.68 -2.32
N TYR A 201 0.54 11.29 -1.24
CA TYR A 201 1.63 10.32 -1.24
C TYR A 201 1.37 9.21 -0.23
N TYR A 202 1.86 8.02 -0.54
CA TYR A 202 1.80 6.85 0.32
C TYR A 202 3.20 6.30 0.59
N LEU A 203 3.53 6.12 1.86
CA LEU A 203 4.77 5.53 2.34
C LEU A 203 4.49 4.19 3.03
N GLN A 204 5.07 3.10 2.52
CA GLN A 204 5.03 1.80 3.17
C GLN A 204 6.17 1.67 4.19
N LEU A 205 5.83 1.40 5.45
CA LEU A 205 6.76 1.03 6.51
C LEU A 205 6.36 -0.31 7.18
N GLU A 206 7.19 -0.77 8.11
CA GLU A 206 6.96 -1.94 8.96
C GLU A 206 6.86 -1.50 10.45
N ASP A 207 6.39 -2.40 11.32
CA ASP A 207 6.13 -2.11 12.73
C ASP A 207 7.37 -2.20 13.64
N ASP A 208 8.55 -2.39 13.07
CA ASP A 208 9.82 -2.62 13.77
C ASP A 208 10.97 -1.78 13.17
N ILE A 209 10.73 -0.48 13.01
CA ILE A 209 11.69 0.47 12.45
C ILE A 209 12.04 1.59 13.43
N ILE A 210 13.16 2.26 13.14
CA ILE A 210 13.48 3.59 13.65
C ILE A 210 13.62 4.59 12.50
N ALA A 211 13.46 5.87 12.80
CA ALA A 211 13.44 6.94 11.82
C ALA A 211 14.62 7.91 12.00
N ALA A 212 15.05 8.53 10.91
CA ALA A 212 15.97 9.65 10.95
C ALA A 212 15.24 10.89 11.49
N LYS A 213 15.96 11.75 12.22
CA LYS A 213 15.41 13.02 12.71
C LYS A 213 14.85 13.87 11.55
N ASP A 214 13.69 14.47 11.77
CA ASP A 214 12.97 15.37 10.86
C ASP A 214 12.61 14.71 9.52
N TYR A 215 12.42 13.38 9.49
CA TYR A 215 12.18 12.63 8.25
C TYR A 215 10.99 13.15 7.43
N THR A 216 9.92 13.61 8.09
CA THR A 216 8.72 14.14 7.42
C THR A 216 9.06 15.37 6.59
N ASN A 217 9.88 16.27 7.13
CA ASN A 217 10.33 17.48 6.44
C ASN A 217 11.18 17.14 5.22
N ILE A 218 12.09 16.16 5.37
CA ILE A 218 12.92 15.68 4.28
C ILE A 218 12.02 15.12 3.17
N ILE A 219 11.08 14.24 3.51
CA ILE A 219 10.14 13.63 2.55
C ILE A 219 9.33 14.70 1.82
N LEU A 220 8.67 15.60 2.55
CA LEU A 220 7.81 16.63 1.95
C LEU A 220 8.59 17.66 1.10
N ARG A 221 9.91 17.78 1.29
CA ARG A 221 10.78 18.55 0.38
C ARG A 221 11.12 17.76 -0.88
N ILE A 222 11.57 16.50 -0.75
CA ILE A 222 12.05 15.73 -1.91
C ILE A 222 10.93 15.34 -2.88
N VAL A 223 9.71 15.10 -2.40
CA VAL A 223 8.55 14.74 -3.24
C VAL A 223 8.13 15.84 -4.22
N LYS A 224 8.56 17.09 -3.97
CA LYS A 224 8.29 18.22 -4.88
C LYS A 224 9.08 18.14 -6.19
N ASN A 225 10.15 17.35 -6.23
CA ASN A 225 10.85 17.09 -7.48
C ASN A 225 9.93 16.28 -8.42
N PRO A 226 9.78 16.65 -9.70
CA PRO A 226 8.95 15.89 -10.63
C PRO A 226 9.70 14.67 -11.17
N GLY A 227 8.98 13.78 -11.86
CA GLY A 227 9.57 12.75 -12.72
C GLY A 227 9.97 11.44 -12.06
N TRP A 228 9.60 11.22 -10.79
CA TRP A 228 9.79 9.94 -10.11
C TRP A 228 8.47 9.16 -10.01
N PHE A 229 8.58 7.84 -9.92
CA PHE A 229 7.47 6.93 -9.62
C PHE A 229 7.62 6.34 -8.21
N LEU A 230 8.83 5.93 -7.86
CA LEU A 230 9.16 5.30 -6.58
C LEU A 230 10.32 6.06 -5.95
N MET A 231 10.16 6.45 -4.68
CA MET A 231 11.32 6.79 -3.84
C MET A 231 11.62 5.68 -2.84
N GLU A 232 12.91 5.40 -2.68
CA GLU A 232 13.41 4.41 -1.72
C GLU A 232 14.13 5.08 -0.56
N LEU A 233 13.46 5.11 0.58
CA LEU A 233 13.93 5.76 1.81
C LEU A 233 14.60 4.78 2.77
N SER A 234 14.75 3.51 2.37
CA SER A 234 15.52 2.48 3.05
C SER A 234 16.05 1.47 2.02
N ASN A 235 17.23 0.90 2.30
CA ASN A 235 17.83 -0.16 1.48
C ASN A 235 17.33 -1.57 1.83
N LEU A 236 16.51 -1.70 2.88
CA LEU A 236 16.12 -2.99 3.43
C LEU A 236 14.72 -3.39 2.95
N GLY A 237 14.67 -4.35 2.01
CA GLY A 237 13.41 -4.93 1.52
C GLY A 237 12.41 -3.87 1.07
N PHE A 238 11.15 -4.04 1.50
CA PHE A 238 10.04 -3.17 1.11
C PHE A 238 9.88 -1.94 2.02
N ILE A 239 10.75 -1.77 3.00
CA ILE A 239 10.69 -0.64 3.91
C ILE A 239 10.97 0.65 3.14
N GLY A 240 10.25 1.72 3.47
CA GLY A 240 10.54 3.05 2.99
C GLY A 240 10.20 3.26 1.52
N LYS A 241 9.23 2.53 0.98
CA LYS A 241 8.77 2.69 -0.42
C LYS A 241 7.71 3.78 -0.45
N LEU A 242 8.07 4.92 -1.04
CA LEU A 242 7.22 6.10 -1.19
C LEU A 242 6.73 6.19 -2.63
N ILE A 243 5.42 6.28 -2.82
CA ILE A 243 4.75 6.26 -4.12
C ILE A 243 3.66 7.33 -4.13
N HIS A 244 3.38 7.90 -5.30
CA HIS A 244 2.20 8.73 -5.47
C HIS A 244 0.92 7.93 -5.23
N SER A 245 -0.03 8.46 -4.46
CA SER A 245 -1.25 7.74 -4.14
C SER A 245 -2.11 7.41 -5.38
N TYR A 246 -2.02 8.20 -6.45
CA TYR A 246 -2.73 7.92 -7.70
C TYR A 246 -2.20 6.66 -8.43
N ASP A 247 -0.95 6.28 -8.19
CA ASP A 247 -0.33 5.09 -8.77
C ASP A 247 -0.62 3.81 -7.95
N ILE A 248 -1.03 3.95 -6.69
CA ILE A 248 -1.25 2.85 -5.75
C ILE A 248 -2.29 1.83 -6.25
N PRO A 249 -3.46 2.20 -6.81
CA PRO A 249 -4.46 1.21 -7.21
C PRO A 249 -3.93 0.17 -8.21
N LEU A 250 -3.16 0.59 -9.21
CA LEU A 250 -2.59 -0.33 -10.21
C LEU A 250 -1.50 -1.22 -9.62
N LEU A 251 -0.66 -0.67 -8.73
CA LEU A 251 0.35 -1.46 -8.03
C LEU A 251 -0.29 -2.50 -7.10
N ALA A 252 -1.33 -2.11 -6.35
CA ALA A 252 -2.05 -3.02 -5.46
C ALA A 252 -2.71 -4.15 -6.25
N VAL A 253 -3.33 -3.86 -7.39
CA VAL A 253 -3.86 -4.89 -8.30
C VAL A 253 -2.75 -5.80 -8.81
N HIS A 254 -1.60 -5.26 -9.22
CA HIS A 254 -0.47 -6.10 -9.65
C HIS A 254 0.01 -7.06 -8.56
N ILE A 255 0.11 -6.58 -7.31
CA ILE A 255 0.46 -7.42 -6.16
C ILE A 255 -0.62 -8.50 -5.96
N LEU A 256 -1.90 -8.14 -5.99
CA LEU A 256 -3.02 -9.07 -5.81
C LEU A 256 -3.16 -10.10 -6.92
N SER A 257 -2.73 -9.79 -8.14
CA SER A 257 -2.72 -10.77 -9.23
C SER A 257 -1.58 -11.78 -9.11
N HIS A 258 -0.53 -11.49 -8.33
CA HIS A 258 0.71 -12.27 -8.34
C HIS A 258 1.23 -12.71 -6.95
N TYR A 259 0.52 -12.40 -5.87
CA TYR A 259 0.95 -12.67 -4.48
C TYR A 259 1.32 -14.15 -4.21
N LYS A 260 0.71 -15.10 -4.92
CA LYS A 260 1.04 -16.53 -4.80
C LYS A 260 2.42 -16.87 -5.35
N TYR A 261 2.93 -16.14 -6.33
CA TYR A 261 4.11 -16.54 -7.09
C TYR A 261 5.42 -16.00 -6.52
N LYS A 262 5.43 -14.75 -6.05
CA LYS A 262 6.66 -14.06 -5.64
C LYS A 262 6.44 -13.22 -4.37
N PRO A 263 7.50 -12.96 -3.58
CA PRO A 263 7.43 -11.98 -2.49
C PRO A 263 7.20 -10.57 -3.02
N VAL A 264 6.63 -9.70 -2.19
CA VAL A 264 6.17 -8.37 -2.59
C VAL A 264 7.28 -7.45 -3.16
N ASP A 265 8.52 -7.58 -2.67
CA ASP A 265 9.68 -6.87 -3.24
C ASP A 265 9.91 -7.20 -4.71
N TRP A 266 9.83 -8.48 -5.06
CA TRP A 266 10.04 -8.94 -6.41
C TRP A 266 8.86 -8.57 -7.32
N LEU A 267 7.65 -8.52 -6.76
CA LEU A 267 6.47 -8.02 -7.47
C LEU A 267 6.58 -6.53 -7.78
N LEU A 268 7.15 -5.73 -6.89
CA LEU A 268 7.46 -4.32 -7.19
C LEU A 268 8.50 -4.21 -8.30
N ASP A 269 9.57 -5.01 -8.26
CA ASP A 269 10.57 -5.03 -9.34
C ASP A 269 9.95 -5.49 -10.67
N ASP A 270 9.09 -6.50 -10.68
CA ASP A 270 8.32 -6.92 -11.86
C ASP A 270 7.43 -5.79 -12.40
N TYR A 271 6.75 -5.06 -11.52
CA TYR A 271 5.91 -3.92 -11.89
C TYR A 271 6.74 -2.80 -12.53
N LEU A 272 7.91 -2.47 -11.96
CA LEU A 272 8.83 -1.48 -12.53
C LEU A 272 9.33 -1.91 -13.92
N ARG A 273 9.70 -3.18 -14.09
CA ARG A 273 10.09 -3.72 -15.40
C ARG A 273 8.97 -3.63 -16.41
N THR A 274 7.76 -4.01 -16.01
CA THR A 274 6.57 -3.97 -16.86
C THR A 274 6.27 -2.53 -17.32
N ARG A 275 6.47 -1.54 -16.44
CA ARG A 275 6.13 -0.14 -16.72
C ARG A 275 7.18 0.60 -17.52
N PHE A 276 8.47 0.33 -17.29
CA PHE A 276 9.57 1.17 -17.79
C PHE A 276 10.53 0.47 -18.73
N CYS A 277 10.56 -0.87 -18.76
CA CYS A 277 11.53 -1.59 -19.57
C CYS A 277 10.97 -2.04 -20.91
N ARG A 278 11.84 -2.00 -21.91
CA ARG A 278 11.61 -2.55 -23.23
C ARG A 278 11.99 -4.03 -23.28
N PRO A 279 11.10 -4.94 -23.69
CA PRO A 279 11.42 -6.38 -23.76
C PRO A 279 12.49 -6.73 -24.80
N ASP A 280 12.69 -5.89 -25.83
CA ASP A 280 13.67 -6.10 -26.90
C ASP A 280 15.09 -5.60 -26.55
N ARG A 281 15.31 -5.17 -25.31
CA ARG A 281 16.58 -4.62 -24.83
C ARG A 281 17.15 -5.47 -23.70
N ASP A 282 18.45 -5.32 -23.48
CA ASP A 282 19.15 -6.06 -22.42
C ASP A 282 18.79 -5.55 -21.01
N TRP A 283 19.25 -6.31 -20.02
CA TRP A 283 19.02 -6.01 -18.61
C TRP A 283 19.64 -4.68 -18.17
N ASN A 284 20.82 -4.32 -18.69
CA ASN A 284 21.52 -3.10 -18.29
C ASN A 284 20.72 -1.86 -18.74
N HIS A 285 20.17 -1.91 -19.95
CA HIS A 285 19.27 -0.88 -20.45
C HIS A 285 18.03 -0.74 -19.57
N CYS A 286 17.38 -1.86 -19.22
CA CYS A 286 16.22 -1.86 -18.33
C CYS A 286 16.52 -1.21 -16.97
N MET A 287 17.67 -1.55 -16.36
CA MET A 287 18.07 -0.96 -15.08
C MET A 287 18.32 0.54 -15.18
N GLN A 288 18.89 1.02 -16.28
CA GLN A 288 19.08 2.46 -16.53
C GLN A 288 17.74 3.19 -16.70
N GLU A 289 16.77 2.59 -17.39
CA GLU A 289 15.44 3.19 -17.54
C GLU A 289 14.69 3.25 -16.21
N ILE A 290 14.68 2.17 -15.42
CA ILE A 290 14.08 2.15 -14.09
C ILE A 290 14.74 3.21 -13.18
N ALA A 291 16.07 3.35 -13.23
CA ALA A 291 16.80 4.31 -12.41
C ALA A 291 16.36 5.77 -12.61
N LYS A 292 15.82 6.14 -13.78
CA LYS A 292 15.29 7.49 -14.03
C LYS A 292 14.05 7.81 -13.21
N TYR A 293 13.24 6.78 -12.89
CA TYR A 293 11.98 6.91 -12.15
C TYR A 293 12.09 6.43 -10.70
N ARG A 294 13.20 5.78 -10.34
CA ARG A 294 13.50 5.28 -8.99
C ARG A 294 14.44 6.24 -8.29
N LEU A 295 13.89 7.16 -7.50
CA LEU A 295 14.68 8.11 -6.75
C LEU A 295 15.18 7.49 -5.44
N LYS A 296 16.49 7.55 -5.22
CA LYS A 296 17.12 7.03 -4.01
C LYS A 296 17.94 8.13 -3.35
N PRO A 297 17.47 8.71 -2.24
CA PRO A 297 18.26 9.68 -1.49
C PRO A 297 19.57 9.06 -0.99
N ASN A 298 20.61 9.87 -0.88
CA ASN A 298 21.93 9.41 -0.42
C ASN A 298 21.92 8.84 1.00
N ARG A 299 20.92 9.20 1.81
CA ARG A 299 20.75 8.72 3.18
C ARG A 299 19.41 8.04 3.34
N SER A 300 19.41 6.87 3.96
CA SER A 300 18.19 6.18 4.36
C SER A 300 17.55 6.92 5.53
N LEU A 301 16.23 7.06 5.48
CA LEU A 301 15.44 7.68 6.54
C LEU A 301 14.90 6.66 7.53
N PHE A 302 14.94 5.37 7.20
CA PHE A 302 14.41 4.31 8.06
C PHE A 302 15.36 3.12 8.16
N GLN A 303 15.44 2.57 9.37
CA GLN A 303 16.24 1.40 9.71
C GLN A 303 15.38 0.37 10.41
N HIS A 304 15.44 -0.87 9.95
CA HIS A 304 14.80 -2.01 10.62
C HIS A 304 15.54 -2.39 11.90
N ILE A 305 14.83 -2.55 13.01
CA ILE A 305 15.36 -2.92 14.33
C ILE A 305 14.75 -4.22 14.88
N GLY A 306 13.78 -4.82 14.18
CA GLY A 306 13.14 -6.07 14.58
C GLY A 306 14.16 -7.21 14.70
N TYR A 307 14.53 -7.58 15.91
CA TYR A 307 15.46 -8.70 16.12
C TYR A 307 14.78 -10.05 15.86
N PHE A 308 13.50 -10.17 16.26
CA PHE A 308 12.68 -11.36 16.06
C PHE A 308 11.74 -11.16 14.87
N SER A 309 11.95 -11.97 13.83
CA SER A 309 11.08 -11.96 12.64
C SER A 309 9.70 -12.55 12.95
N SER A 310 8.71 -12.23 12.10
CA SER A 310 7.43 -12.95 12.04
C SER A 310 7.60 -14.44 11.71
N LEU A 311 8.68 -14.80 11.00
CA LEU A 311 9.11 -16.19 10.82
C LEU A 311 9.72 -16.73 12.12
N PRO A 312 9.11 -17.75 12.78
CA PRO A 312 9.62 -18.30 14.03
C PRO A 312 11.07 -18.76 13.90
N GLY A 313 11.94 -18.32 14.82
CA GLY A 313 13.36 -18.67 14.86
C GLY A 313 14.26 -17.86 13.93
N LYS A 314 13.73 -17.02 13.03
CA LYS A 314 14.56 -16.15 12.18
C LYS A 314 14.96 -14.88 12.94
N ILE A 315 16.25 -14.75 13.19
CA ILE A 315 16.85 -13.54 13.77
C ILE A 315 17.28 -12.60 12.64
N GLN A 316 16.89 -11.34 12.72
CA GLN A 316 17.27 -10.32 11.75
C GLN A 316 18.33 -9.38 12.35
N ARG A 317 19.48 -9.29 11.68
CA ARG A 317 20.64 -8.47 12.09
C ARG A 317 21.05 -7.44 11.04
N LEU A 318 20.33 -7.34 9.94
CA LEU A 318 20.66 -6.42 8.85
C LEU A 318 20.58 -4.97 9.34
N LYS A 319 21.64 -4.23 9.05
CA LYS A 319 21.73 -2.78 9.23
C LYS A 319 21.91 -2.12 7.88
N ASP A 320 21.23 -1.01 7.67
CA ASP A 320 21.39 -0.14 6.53
C ASP A 320 22.59 0.78 6.78
N SER A 321 23.64 0.62 5.99
CA SER A 321 24.87 1.41 6.11
C SER A 321 24.66 2.89 5.77
N ALA A 322 23.59 3.24 5.05
CA ALA A 322 23.27 4.62 4.68
C ALA A 322 22.37 5.33 5.69
N PHE A 323 21.93 4.64 6.76
CA PHE A 323 21.09 5.22 7.81
C PHE A 323 21.92 5.93 8.88
N SER A 324 21.45 7.11 9.31
CA SER A 324 21.96 7.85 10.47
C SER A 324 20.79 8.44 11.23
N SER A 325 20.69 8.16 12.53
CA SER A 325 19.66 8.72 13.40
C SER A 325 19.79 10.23 13.58
N ASP A 326 21.03 10.74 13.52
CA ASP A 326 21.32 12.17 13.64
C ASP A 326 21.35 12.87 12.27
N ALA A 327 20.63 13.99 12.18
CA ALA A 327 20.70 14.91 11.04
C ALA A 327 22.04 15.68 10.94
N ARG A 328 22.97 15.50 11.89
CA ARG A 328 24.25 16.23 11.94
C ARG A 328 25.45 15.33 11.71
N LYS A 329 25.90 15.31 10.46
CA LYS A 329 27.31 15.46 10.05
C LYS A 329 27.36 15.46 8.53
N THR A 330 27.33 16.65 7.94
CA THR A 330 27.97 16.96 6.67
C THR A 330 28.19 18.46 6.67
N ARG A 331 29.44 18.83 6.94
CA ARG A 331 30.07 19.99 6.31
C ARG A 331 30.07 19.79 4.81
#